data_AF-X0XJU2-F1
#
_entry.id   AF-X0XJU2-F1
#
_cell.length_a   1.000
_cell.length_b   1.000
_cell.length_c   1.000
_cell.angle_alpha   90.00
_cell.angle_beta   90.00
_cell.angle_gamma   90.00
#
_symmetry.space_group_name_H-M   'P 1'
#
loop_
_entity.id
_entity.type
_entity.pdbx_description
1 polymer ?
#
loop_
_entity_poly.entity_id
_entity_poly.type
_entity_poly.pdbx_seq_one_letter_code
_entity_poly.pdbx_strand_id
1 'polypeptide(L)'
;TAEPEQKGARRAAVHLDVRSPLLAAAWHAPPTGHDDGPALDVLSQILSGGRSSRLYRNLVYEGQVALFARGSYWELVDAGVFYAFAGVRPGARIDDVEQRFFAEIARLRSEPVSQAELEKAKRQLEVSLVNGLRTSHALTSRIARDYATFGRIRPLSELLDAIQAVTAEDVQRV
;
A
#
# COMPACT_ATOMS: atom_id res chain seq x y z
N THR A 1 24.60 -7.57 -2.84
CA THR A 1 24.32 -8.29 -4.09
C THR A 1 23.06 -7.70 -4.67
N ALA A 2 23.10 -7.16 -5.90
CA ALA A 2 21.90 -6.60 -6.53
C ALA A 2 20.93 -7.73 -6.90
N GLU A 3 19.63 -7.48 -6.73
CA GLU A 3 18.62 -8.46 -7.15
C GLU A 3 18.65 -8.61 -8.68
N PRO A 4 18.60 -9.84 -9.22
CA PRO A 4 18.55 -10.05 -10.66
C PRO A 4 17.28 -9.43 -11.26
N GLU A 5 17.42 -8.79 -12.42
CA GLU A 5 16.29 -8.19 -13.15
C GLU A 5 15.10 -9.15 -13.26
N GLN A 6 13.93 -8.70 -12.81
CA GLN A 6 12.71 -9.47 -12.89
C GLN A 6 12.12 -9.37 -14.30
N LYS A 7 12.25 -10.43 -15.09
CA LYS A 7 11.72 -10.52 -16.46
C LYS A 7 10.19 -10.74 -16.54
N GLY A 8 9.51 -10.95 -15.42
CA GLY A 8 8.08 -11.20 -15.38
C GLY A 8 7.56 -11.62 -14.00
N ALA A 9 6.24 -11.78 -13.89
CA ALA A 9 5.60 -12.19 -12.64
C ALA A 9 6.14 -13.55 -12.16
N ARG A 10 6.51 -13.62 -10.88
CA ARG A 10 6.89 -14.87 -10.20
C ARG A 10 5.72 -15.30 -9.33
N ARG A 11 5.36 -16.58 -9.38
CA ARG A 11 4.28 -17.16 -8.58
C ARG A 11 4.78 -18.39 -7.84
N ALA A 12 4.44 -18.48 -6.56
CA ALA A 12 4.71 -19.65 -5.73
C ALA A 12 3.46 -20.00 -4.93
N ALA A 13 3.19 -21.30 -4.78
CA ALA A 13 2.15 -21.82 -3.90
C ALA A 13 2.81 -22.67 -2.83
N VAL A 14 2.69 -22.24 -1.57
CA VAL A 14 3.26 -22.95 -0.42
C VAL A 14 2.12 -23.55 0.38
N HIS A 15 2.17 -24.88 0.58
CA HIS A 15 1.16 -25.61 1.34
C HIS A 15 1.66 -25.80 2.76
N LEU A 16 0.98 -25.18 3.72
CA LEU A 16 1.24 -25.27 5.14
C LEU A 16 -0.05 -25.68 5.86
N ASP A 17 0.08 -26.32 7.02
CA ASP A 17 -1.07 -26.63 7.88
C ASP A 17 -1.53 -25.35 8.59
N VAL A 18 -2.41 -24.59 7.93
CA VAL A 18 -2.94 -23.31 8.39
C VAL A 18 -4.46 -23.29 8.32
N ARG A 19 -5.09 -22.63 9.30
CA ARG A 19 -6.56 -22.51 9.36
C ARG A 19 -7.16 -21.60 8.29
N SER A 20 -6.38 -20.67 7.76
CA SER A 20 -6.84 -19.71 6.75
C SER A 20 -5.70 -19.48 5.75
N PRO A 21 -5.89 -19.85 4.47
CA PRO A 21 -4.93 -19.53 3.42
C PRO A 21 -4.72 -18.01 3.29
N LEU A 22 -3.53 -17.63 2.84
CA LEU A 22 -3.16 -16.24 2.58
C LEU A 22 -2.81 -16.07 1.10
N LEU A 23 -3.42 -15.10 0.44
CA LEU A 23 -2.96 -14.58 -0.83
C LEU A 23 -2.08 -13.36 -0.57
N ALA A 24 -0.91 -13.30 -1.18
CA ALA A 24 -0.03 -12.14 -1.13
C ALA A 24 0.54 -11.85 -2.52
N ALA A 25 0.61 -10.56 -2.86
CA ALA A 25 1.24 -10.04 -4.06
C ALA A 25 2.12 -8.85 -3.70
N ALA A 26 3.22 -8.72 -4.42
CA ALA A 26 4.15 -7.61 -4.27
C ALA A 26 4.66 -7.16 -5.65
N TRP A 27 4.99 -5.89 -5.73
CA TRP A 27 5.50 -5.21 -6.90
C TRP A 27 6.73 -4.40 -6.50
N HIS A 28 7.72 -4.33 -7.40
CA HIS A 28 8.82 -3.40 -7.22
C HIS A 28 8.29 -1.99 -7.19
N ALA A 29 8.81 -1.20 -6.26
CA ALA A 29 8.52 0.20 -6.15
C ALA A 29 9.85 0.98 -6.03
N PRO A 30 9.83 2.29 -6.31
CA PRO A 30 11.00 3.14 -6.15
C PRO A 30 11.56 3.10 -4.71
N PRO A 31 12.84 3.45 -4.52
CA PRO A 31 13.43 3.50 -3.19
C PRO A 31 12.94 4.70 -2.38
N THR A 32 13.31 4.72 -1.10
CA THR A 32 13.09 5.86 -0.20
C THR A 32 13.58 7.17 -0.81
N GLY A 33 12.73 8.20 -0.80
CA GLY A 33 13.07 9.53 -1.31
C GLY A 33 12.76 9.81 -2.78
N HIS A 34 12.23 8.82 -3.51
CA HIS A 34 11.78 9.03 -4.89
C HIS A 34 10.53 9.93 -4.96
N ASP A 35 10.41 10.74 -6.01
CA ASP A 35 9.31 11.70 -6.20
C ASP A 35 7.93 11.03 -6.29
N ASP A 36 7.89 9.76 -6.70
CA ASP A 36 6.65 8.95 -6.77
C ASP A 36 6.20 8.38 -5.41
N GLY A 37 7.03 8.49 -4.36
CA GLY A 37 6.70 7.95 -3.04
C GLY A 37 5.35 8.42 -2.49
N PRO A 38 5.06 9.74 -2.48
CA PRO A 38 3.77 10.26 -2.04
C PRO A 38 2.57 9.71 -2.85
N ALA A 39 2.73 9.55 -4.17
CA ALA A 39 1.68 8.98 -5.02
C ALA A 39 1.42 7.50 -4.68
N LEU A 40 2.47 6.73 -4.39
CA LEU A 40 2.37 5.33 -3.95
C LEU A 40 1.76 5.20 -2.55
N ASP A 41 2.06 6.11 -1.63
CA ASP A 41 1.40 6.16 -0.32
C ASP A 41 -0.11 6.41 -0.47
N VAL A 42 -0.49 7.38 -1.29
CA VAL A 42 -1.90 7.69 -1.60
C VAL A 42 -2.59 6.50 -2.27
N LEU A 43 -1.94 5.88 -3.27
CA LEU A 43 -2.41 4.66 -3.93
C LEU A 43 -2.67 3.55 -2.91
N SER A 44 -1.74 3.36 -1.95
CA SER A 44 -1.88 2.33 -0.92
C SER A 44 -3.09 2.55 -0.02
N GLN A 45 -3.42 3.81 0.32
CA GLN A 45 -4.63 4.12 1.09
C GLN A 45 -5.91 3.93 0.29
N ILE A 46 -5.93 4.28 -1.00
CA ILE A 46 -7.10 4.02 -1.86
C ILE A 46 -7.36 2.51 -1.94
N LEU A 47 -6.29 1.74 -2.17
CA LEU A 47 -6.37 0.30 -2.37
C LEU A 47 -6.72 -0.45 -1.08
N SER A 48 -6.11 -0.07 0.05
CA SER A 48 -6.10 -0.85 1.30
C SER A 48 -6.39 -0.07 2.59
N GLY A 49 -6.58 1.25 2.52
CA GLY A 49 -6.81 2.15 3.65
C GLY A 49 -8.18 1.99 4.32
N GLY A 50 -8.28 0.99 5.20
CA GLY A 50 -9.45 0.78 6.06
C GLY A 50 -10.67 0.18 5.35
N ARG A 51 -11.84 0.29 5.97
CA ARG A 51 -13.07 -0.44 5.58
C ARG A 51 -13.74 0.04 4.29
N SER A 52 -13.31 1.17 3.78
CA SER A 52 -13.84 1.77 2.56
C SER A 52 -12.87 1.70 1.39
N SER A 53 -11.71 1.09 1.61
CA SER A 53 -10.73 0.85 0.56
C SER A 53 -11.27 -0.15 -0.45
N ARG A 54 -10.73 -0.07 -1.68
CA ARG A 54 -11.19 -0.89 -2.80
C ARG A 54 -11.09 -2.39 -2.52
N LEU A 55 -9.96 -2.87 -2.00
CA LEU A 55 -9.79 -4.29 -1.66
C LEU A 55 -10.72 -4.72 -0.53
N TYR A 56 -10.86 -3.93 0.54
CA TYR A 56 -11.75 -4.31 1.63
C TYR A 56 -13.20 -4.40 1.14
N ARG A 57 -13.66 -3.40 0.38
CA ARG A 57 -15.03 -3.35 -0.11
C ARG A 57 -15.34 -4.54 -1.01
N ASN A 58 -14.48 -4.84 -1.99
CA ASN A 58 -14.71 -5.93 -2.93
C ASN A 58 -14.54 -7.32 -2.28
N LEU A 59 -13.46 -7.56 -1.53
CA LEU A 59 -13.15 -8.91 -1.02
C LEU A 59 -13.87 -9.26 0.29
N VAL A 60 -14.01 -8.29 1.20
CA VAL A 60 -14.51 -8.53 2.56
C VAL A 60 -16.00 -8.21 2.67
N TYR A 61 -16.43 -7.05 2.17
CA TYR A 61 -17.81 -6.58 2.34
C TYR A 61 -18.76 -7.16 1.28
N GLU A 62 -18.46 -6.98 -0.01
CA GLU A 62 -19.32 -7.39 -1.12
C GLU A 62 -19.16 -8.88 -1.45
N GLY A 63 -17.92 -9.33 -1.66
CA GLY A 63 -17.63 -10.71 -2.04
C GLY A 63 -17.70 -11.71 -0.87
N GLN A 64 -17.50 -11.24 0.36
CA GLN A 64 -17.44 -12.08 1.57
C GLN A 64 -16.46 -13.27 1.47
N VAL A 65 -15.45 -13.19 0.60
CA VAL A 65 -14.46 -14.26 0.38
C VAL A 65 -13.21 -14.10 1.25
N ALA A 66 -12.99 -12.90 1.80
CA ALA A 66 -11.85 -12.60 2.66
C ALA A 66 -12.29 -12.19 4.08
N LEU A 67 -11.40 -12.44 5.05
CA LEU A 67 -11.48 -11.94 6.43
C LEU A 67 -10.95 -10.51 6.52
N PHE A 68 -9.88 -10.25 5.78
CA PHE A 68 -9.24 -8.94 5.66
C PHE A 68 -8.55 -8.86 4.30
N ALA A 69 -8.34 -7.63 3.84
CA ALA A 69 -7.45 -7.31 2.74
C ALA A 69 -6.68 -6.04 3.12
N ARG A 70 -5.37 -6.05 2.93
CA ARG A 70 -4.46 -4.98 3.34
C ARG A 70 -3.32 -4.85 2.34
N GLY A 71 -2.60 -3.75 2.42
CA GLY A 71 -1.45 -3.47 1.58
C GLY A 71 -0.84 -2.14 1.99
N SER A 72 0.39 -1.94 1.58
CA SER A 72 1.14 -0.71 1.81
C SER A 72 2.22 -0.56 0.76
N TYR A 73 2.68 0.67 0.60
CA TYR A 73 4.01 0.93 0.08
C TYR A 73 5.02 0.80 1.22
N TRP A 74 6.12 0.09 0.97
CA TRP A 74 7.25 -0.02 1.89
C TRP A 74 8.48 0.59 1.24
N GLU A 75 8.83 1.79 1.70
CA GLU A 75 10.07 2.46 1.35
C GLU A 75 11.28 1.73 1.97
N LEU A 76 12.18 1.27 1.13
CA LEU A 76 13.48 0.75 1.53
C LEU A 76 14.58 1.52 0.78
N VAL A 77 15.76 1.61 1.39
CA VAL A 77 16.88 2.44 0.90
C VAL A 77 17.31 2.01 -0.51
N ASP A 78 17.41 0.71 -0.76
CA ASP A 78 17.91 0.20 -2.04
C ASP A 78 16.81 -0.02 -3.08
N ALA A 79 15.65 -0.55 -2.67
CA ALA A 79 14.50 -0.80 -3.55
C ALA A 79 13.20 -0.93 -2.75
N GLY A 80 12.22 -0.08 -3.00
CA GLY A 80 10.92 -0.16 -2.33
C GLY A 80 10.08 -1.34 -2.81
N VAL A 81 9.07 -1.67 -2.01
CA VAL A 81 8.12 -2.74 -2.32
C VAL A 81 6.71 -2.24 -2.09
N PHE A 82 5.87 -2.26 -3.12
CA PHE A 82 4.43 -2.15 -2.95
C PHE A 82 3.86 -3.54 -2.75
N TYR A 83 3.03 -3.77 -1.75
CA TYR A 83 2.49 -5.10 -1.49
C TYR A 83 1.04 -5.04 -1.03
N ALA A 84 0.30 -6.10 -1.32
CA ALA A 84 -1.05 -6.30 -0.84
C ALA A 84 -1.32 -7.79 -0.62
N PHE A 85 -2.16 -8.09 0.36
CA PHE A 85 -2.44 -9.45 0.81
C PHE A 85 -3.84 -9.55 1.40
N ALA A 86 -4.43 -10.74 1.30
CA ALA A 86 -5.77 -11.03 1.77
C ALA A 86 -5.82 -12.40 2.45
N GLY A 87 -6.49 -12.47 3.60
CA GLY A 87 -6.75 -13.72 4.31
C GLY A 87 -8.06 -14.33 3.85
N VAL A 88 -8.03 -15.59 3.40
CA VAL A 88 -9.20 -16.29 2.86
C VAL A 88 -10.17 -16.63 3.99
N ARG A 89 -11.45 -16.36 3.80
CA ARG A 89 -12.50 -16.71 4.75
C ARG A 89 -12.67 -18.24 4.83
N PRO A 90 -12.87 -18.83 6.02
CA PRO A 90 -13.22 -20.24 6.12
C PRO A 90 -14.41 -20.60 5.21
N GLY A 91 -14.24 -21.64 4.39
CA GLY A 91 -15.24 -22.08 3.42
C GLY A 91 -15.17 -21.41 2.04
N ALA A 92 -14.40 -20.34 1.86
CA ALA A 92 -14.14 -19.74 0.55
C ALA A 92 -12.94 -20.42 -0.15
N ARG A 93 -12.92 -20.39 -1.48
CA ARG A 93 -11.78 -20.87 -2.27
C ARG A 93 -10.75 -19.75 -2.43
N ILE A 94 -9.47 -20.10 -2.38
CA ILE A 94 -8.39 -19.15 -2.64
C ILE A 94 -8.47 -18.57 -4.06
N ASP A 95 -8.93 -19.35 -5.03
CA ASP A 95 -9.11 -18.91 -6.42
C ASP A 95 -10.12 -17.75 -6.54
N ASP A 96 -11.20 -17.78 -5.74
CA ASP A 96 -12.21 -16.71 -5.74
C ASP A 96 -11.64 -15.40 -5.17
N VAL A 97 -10.80 -15.53 -4.14
CA VAL A 97 -10.08 -14.40 -3.54
C VAL A 97 -9.08 -13.84 -4.55
N GLU A 98 -8.31 -14.70 -5.21
CA GLU A 98 -7.32 -14.31 -6.20
C GLU A 98 -7.93 -13.59 -7.39
N GLN A 99 -9.01 -14.14 -7.97
CA GLN A 99 -9.70 -13.53 -9.09
C GLN A 99 -10.20 -12.13 -8.73
N ARG A 100 -10.84 -11.96 -7.57
CA ARG A 100 -11.34 -10.66 -7.11
C ARG A 100 -10.21 -9.69 -6.78
N PHE A 101 -9.14 -10.18 -6.17
CA PHE A 101 -7.97 -9.39 -5.82
C PHE A 101 -7.34 -8.78 -7.07
N PHE A 102 -6.98 -9.60 -8.06
CA PHE A 102 -6.34 -9.10 -9.28
C PHE A 102 -7.29 -8.32 -10.19
N ALA A 103 -8.60 -8.63 -10.17
CA ALA A 103 -9.60 -7.80 -10.85
C ALA A 103 -9.66 -6.39 -10.24
N GLU A 104 -9.46 -6.24 -8.92
CA GLU A 104 -9.42 -4.92 -8.29
C GLU A 104 -8.14 -4.16 -8.66
N ILE A 105 -6.99 -4.84 -8.67
CA ILE A 105 -5.74 -4.23 -9.14
C ILE A 105 -5.84 -3.78 -10.60
N ALA A 106 -6.47 -4.60 -11.46
CA ALA A 106 -6.71 -4.24 -12.86
C ALA A 106 -7.63 -3.01 -12.98
N ARG A 107 -8.70 -2.95 -12.18
CA ARG A 107 -9.60 -1.79 -12.15
C ARG A 107 -8.91 -0.53 -11.66
N LEU A 108 -8.06 -0.61 -10.63
CA LEU A 108 -7.25 0.52 -10.19
C LEU A 108 -6.36 1.09 -11.30
N ARG A 109 -5.88 0.22 -12.21
CA ARG A 109 -5.08 0.63 -13.37
C ARG A 109 -5.91 1.21 -14.52
N SER A 110 -7.16 0.83 -14.68
CA SER A 110 -7.99 1.24 -15.83
C SER A 110 -9.05 2.28 -15.52
N GLU A 111 -9.52 2.34 -14.27
CA GLU A 111 -10.60 3.21 -13.82
C GLU A 111 -10.01 4.36 -12.99
N PRO A 112 -10.20 5.62 -13.43
CA PRO A 112 -9.64 6.77 -12.75
C PRO A 112 -10.14 6.88 -11.31
N VAL A 113 -9.25 7.30 -10.43
CA VAL A 113 -9.59 7.60 -9.04
C VAL A 113 -10.45 8.86 -8.99
N SER A 114 -11.59 8.77 -8.31
CA SER A 114 -12.45 9.94 -8.13
C SER A 114 -11.81 10.95 -7.16
N GLN A 115 -12.11 12.24 -7.34
CA GLN A 115 -11.62 13.27 -6.41
C GLN A 115 -12.01 12.97 -4.95
N ALA A 116 -13.20 12.41 -4.72
CA ALA A 116 -13.66 12.06 -3.39
C ALA A 116 -12.82 10.93 -2.74
N GLU A 117 -12.40 9.93 -3.53
CA GLU A 117 -11.49 8.87 -3.06
C GLU A 117 -10.10 9.45 -2.77
N LEU A 118 -9.58 10.29 -3.66
CA LEU A 118 -8.27 10.93 -3.51
C LEU A 118 -8.20 11.78 -2.24
N GLU A 119 -9.14 12.72 -2.05
CA GLU A 119 -9.17 13.60 -0.89
C GLU A 119 -9.38 12.85 0.42
N LYS A 120 -10.08 11.72 0.36
CA LYS A 120 -10.22 10.85 1.53
C LYS A 120 -8.90 10.16 1.87
N ALA A 121 -8.21 9.60 0.88
CA ALA A 121 -6.93 8.94 1.08
C ALA A 121 -5.88 9.90 1.65
N LYS A 122 -5.78 11.12 1.08
CA LYS A 122 -4.90 12.18 1.59
C LYS A 122 -5.18 12.52 3.07
N ARG A 123 -6.44 12.73 3.43
CA ARG A 123 -6.84 12.99 4.82
C ARG A 123 -6.52 11.82 5.75
N GLN A 124 -6.70 10.58 5.30
CA GLN A 124 -6.34 9.40 6.09
C GLN A 124 -4.83 9.31 6.34
N LEU A 125 -4.01 9.62 5.34
CA LEU A 125 -2.55 9.71 5.49
C LEU A 125 -2.16 10.81 6.47
N GLU A 126 -2.70 12.02 6.32
CA GLU A 126 -2.43 13.15 7.21
C GLU A 126 -2.74 12.79 8.67
N VAL A 127 -3.94 12.23 8.92
CA VAL A 127 -4.34 11.79 10.27
C VAL A 127 -3.42 10.68 10.78
N SER A 128 -3.00 9.75 9.93
CA SER A 128 -2.10 8.65 10.32
C SER A 128 -0.71 9.16 10.67
N LEU A 129 -0.20 10.12 9.91
CA LEU A 129 1.09 10.75 10.11
C LEU A 129 1.12 11.55 11.42
N VAL A 130 0.12 12.40 11.67
CA VAL A 130 0.02 13.17 12.92
C VAL A 130 -0.12 12.25 14.13
N ASN A 131 -0.98 11.24 14.05
CA ASN A 131 -1.14 10.28 15.15
C ASN A 131 0.12 9.43 15.38
N GLY A 132 0.87 9.16 14.32
CA GLY A 132 2.15 8.46 14.37
C GLY A 132 3.23 9.18 15.16
N LEU A 133 3.09 10.47 15.48
CA LEU A 133 4.10 11.26 16.19
C LEU A 133 3.76 11.54 17.65
N ARG A 134 2.69 10.95 18.17
CA ARG A 134 2.18 11.24 19.54
C ARG A 134 3.05 10.69 20.67
N THR A 135 4.02 9.85 20.36
CA THR A 135 4.92 9.26 21.37
C THR A 135 6.35 9.70 21.13
N SER A 136 7.12 9.89 22.22
CA SER A 136 8.54 10.23 22.14
C SER A 136 9.34 9.19 21.35
N HIS A 137 8.94 7.91 21.45
CA HIS A 137 9.55 6.82 20.69
C HIS A 137 9.33 6.97 19.19
N ALA A 138 8.09 7.22 18.75
CA ALA A 138 7.78 7.32 17.34
C ALA A 138 8.37 8.60 16.72
N LEU A 139 8.35 9.72 17.45
CA LEU A 139 9.01 10.96 17.04
C LEU A 139 10.52 10.75 16.86
N THR A 140 11.20 10.18 17.86
CA THR A 140 12.64 9.91 17.79
C THR A 140 12.98 8.93 16.67
N SER A 141 12.17 7.89 16.49
CA SER A 141 12.37 6.90 15.42
C SER A 141 12.24 7.51 14.02
N ARG A 142 11.29 8.45 13.82
CA ARG A 142 11.18 9.20 12.56
C ARG A 142 12.41 10.07 12.33
N ILE A 143 12.81 10.85 13.34
CA ILE A 143 13.99 11.73 13.25
C ILE A 143 15.25 10.93 12.90
N ALA A 144 15.47 9.81 13.60
CA ALA A 144 16.61 8.95 13.36
C ALA A 144 16.59 8.35 11.94
N ARG A 145 15.42 7.91 11.47
CA ARG A 145 15.24 7.38 10.11
C ARG A 145 15.53 8.45 9.05
N ASP A 146 14.97 9.65 9.21
CA ASP A 146 15.18 10.75 8.27
C ASP A 146 16.67 11.11 8.20
N TYR A 147 17.34 11.26 9.34
CA TYR A 147 18.76 11.58 9.37
C TYR A 147 19.63 10.46 8.77
N ALA A 148 19.34 9.20 9.10
CA ALA A 148 20.09 8.06 8.57
C ALA A 148 19.91 7.89 7.05
N THR A 149 18.76 8.27 6.50
CA THR A 149 18.44 8.07 5.08
C THR A 149 18.80 9.26 4.21
N PHE A 150 18.55 10.49 4.69
CA PHE A 150 18.69 11.72 3.91
C PHE A 150 19.80 12.65 4.40
N GLY A 151 20.46 12.33 5.51
CA GLY A 151 21.44 13.22 6.15
C GLY A 151 20.84 14.48 6.78
N ARG A 152 19.51 14.62 6.78
CA ARG A 152 18.79 15.77 7.34
C ARG A 152 17.46 15.33 7.96
N ILE A 153 16.97 16.09 8.93
CA ILE A 153 15.64 15.90 9.49
C ILE A 153 14.65 16.63 8.57
N ARG A 154 13.72 15.89 7.97
CA ARG A 154 12.68 16.49 7.13
C ARG A 154 11.58 17.06 8.02
N PRO A 155 11.15 18.33 7.81
CA PRO A 155 10.01 18.87 8.54
C PRO A 155 8.75 18.10 8.16
N LEU A 156 7.79 18.04 9.09
CA LEU A 156 6.55 17.33 8.84
C LEU A 156 5.74 17.95 7.69
N SER A 157 5.82 19.28 7.56
CA SER A 157 5.16 20.04 6.50
C SER A 157 5.59 19.59 5.11
N GLU A 158 6.89 19.32 4.90
CA GLU A 158 7.40 18.86 3.59
C GLU A 158 6.72 17.56 3.14
N LEU A 159 6.50 16.61 4.06
CA LEU A 159 5.81 15.36 3.74
C LEU A 159 4.31 15.58 3.51
N LEU A 160 3.68 16.44 4.32
CA LEU A 160 2.26 16.78 4.16
C LEU A 160 2.00 17.48 2.83
N ASP A 161 2.82 18.47 2.48
CA ASP A 161 2.72 19.23 1.24
C ASP A 161 2.90 18.29 0.03
N ALA A 162 3.84 17.34 0.10
CA ALA A 162 4.04 16.33 -0.93
C ALA A 162 2.80 15.42 -1.12
N ILE A 163 2.16 14.98 -0.03
CA ILE A 163 0.91 14.20 -0.09
C ILE A 163 -0.24 15.04 -0.65
N GLN A 164 -0.36 16.30 -0.25
CA GLN A 164 -1.42 17.20 -0.71
C GLN A 164 -1.29 17.55 -2.19
N ALA A 165 -0.06 17.61 -2.71
CA ALA A 165 0.22 17.88 -4.12
C ALA A 165 -0.17 16.73 -5.07
N VAL A 166 -0.33 15.49 -4.57
CA VAL A 166 -0.64 14.32 -5.41
C VAL A 166 -1.95 14.51 -6.17
N THR A 167 -1.93 14.29 -7.48
CA THR A 167 -3.13 14.33 -8.34
C THR A 167 -3.68 12.93 -8.60
N ALA A 168 -4.90 12.84 -9.17
CA ALA A 168 -5.46 11.54 -9.56
C ALA A 168 -4.63 10.91 -10.70
N GLU A 169 -4.07 11.76 -11.57
CA GLU A 169 -3.18 11.40 -12.66
C GLU A 169 -1.86 10.81 -12.14
N ASP A 170 -1.29 11.37 -11.07
CA ASP A 170 -0.09 10.82 -10.43
C ASP A 170 -0.35 9.42 -9.89
N VAL A 171 -1.49 9.21 -9.23
CA VAL A 171 -1.91 7.90 -8.72
C VAL A 171 -2.13 6.90 -9.86
N GLN A 172 -2.64 7.37 -11.01
CA GLN A 172 -2.88 6.51 -12.17
C GLN A 172 -1.60 6.11 -12.90
N ARG A 173 -0.58 6.97 -12.84
CA ARG A 173 0.71 6.81 -13.50
C ARG A 173 1.58 5.76 -12.80
N VAL A 174 1.54 5.71 -11.46
CA VAL A 174 2.37 4.81 -10.64
C VAL A 174 1.81 3.39 -10.53
#